data_AF-A0A1Y4F902-F1
#
_entry.id   AF-A0A1Y4F902-F1
#
_cell.length_a   1.000
_cell.length_b   1.000
_cell.length_c   1.000
_cell.angle_alpha   90.00
_cell.angle_beta   90.00
_cell.angle_gamma   90.00
#
_symmetry.space_group_name_H-M   'P 1'
#
loop_
_entity.id
_entity.type
_entity.pdbx_description
1 polymer ?
#
loop_
_entity_poly.entity_id
_entity_poly.type
_entity_poly.pdbx_seq_one_letter_code
_entity_poly.pdbx_strand_id
1 'polypeptide(L)'
;MEKQDVIIIGAGPAGMTAAIYASRAGLSTLLLEESAPGGKLLKTSEISNWPGLIKEEGADLAGNMRKHATAFGAEYRYGKVVQMQDGYFKTVFLENGESLKSRAVIAASGTRERLLQIPGEKENIGQGVSYCAVCDGAFYRDAEVAVIGGGNSALEEAVYLTRFARKVTILMRREGFRAQQTIIDAAKRNPRIQILTKVIPTEILDNGEHVTGIRVKKSETGQEFLLKVQGIFPYIGSDPATGFLKGLDVLDEKGYLITGENMETKIKLLYGAGDVRKKLLRQVVTAVSDGAVAAQDAFHKIKGAY
;
A
#
# COMPACT_ATOMS: atom_id res chain seq x y z
N MET A 1 -2.18 7.58 -31.96
CA MET A 1 -2.52 7.11 -30.61
C MET A 1 -2.60 5.60 -30.66
N GLU A 2 -1.62 4.91 -30.10
CA GLU A 2 -1.69 3.45 -29.92
C GLU A 2 -2.87 3.12 -29.00
N LYS A 3 -3.75 2.24 -29.47
CA LYS A 3 -4.90 1.76 -28.71
C LYS A 3 -4.47 0.46 -28.02
N GLN A 4 -4.41 0.50 -26.69
CA GLN A 4 -4.17 -0.69 -25.88
C GLN A 4 -5.49 -1.45 -25.70
N ASP A 5 -5.47 -2.77 -25.68
CA ASP A 5 -6.63 -3.56 -25.28
C ASP A 5 -6.90 -3.33 -23.79
N VAL A 6 -5.85 -3.36 -22.96
CA VAL A 6 -5.95 -3.19 -21.50
C VAL A 6 -4.91 -2.19 -20.98
N ILE A 7 -5.36 -1.22 -20.19
CA ILE A 7 -4.49 -0.40 -19.33
C ILE A 7 -4.64 -0.85 -17.88
N ILE A 8 -3.52 -1.16 -17.24
CA ILE A 8 -3.44 -1.55 -15.84
C ILE A 8 -2.80 -0.40 -15.06
N ILE A 9 -3.46 0.06 -14.00
CA ILE A 9 -3.03 1.19 -13.19
C ILE A 9 -2.50 0.69 -11.86
N GLY A 10 -1.18 0.70 -11.69
CA GLY A 10 -0.45 0.24 -10.50
C GLY A 10 0.30 -1.06 -10.75
N ALA A 11 1.60 -1.07 -10.47
CA ALA A 11 2.50 -2.22 -10.61
C ALA A 11 2.81 -2.90 -9.26
N GLY A 12 1.80 -3.03 -8.40
CA GLY A 12 1.84 -3.96 -7.28
C GLY A 12 1.56 -5.41 -7.71
N PRO A 13 1.49 -6.38 -6.77
CA PRO A 13 1.26 -7.79 -7.09
C PRO A 13 0.00 -8.04 -7.95
N ALA A 14 -1.09 -7.32 -7.69
CA ALA A 14 -2.31 -7.41 -8.47
C ALA A 14 -2.11 -6.98 -9.93
N GLY A 15 -1.54 -5.80 -10.16
CA GLY A 15 -1.35 -5.28 -11.50
C GLY A 15 -0.30 -6.04 -12.29
N MET A 16 0.80 -6.45 -11.65
CA MET A 16 1.80 -7.30 -12.29
C MET A 16 1.22 -8.66 -12.68
N THR A 17 0.38 -9.27 -11.84
CA THR A 17 -0.30 -10.53 -12.20
C THR A 17 -1.31 -10.33 -13.33
N ALA A 18 -2.10 -9.26 -13.29
CA ALA A 18 -3.00 -8.91 -14.39
C ALA A 18 -2.23 -8.73 -15.71
N ALA A 19 -1.04 -8.11 -15.67
CA ALA A 19 -0.20 -7.92 -16.84
C ALA A 19 0.29 -9.26 -17.42
N ILE A 20 0.70 -10.20 -16.56
CA ILE A 20 1.08 -11.56 -16.98
C ILE A 20 -0.08 -12.23 -17.72
N TYR A 21 -1.27 -12.24 -17.13
CA TYR A 21 -2.41 -12.94 -17.72
C TYR A 21 -2.91 -12.29 -19.01
N ALA A 22 -3.05 -10.96 -19.03
CA ALA A 22 -3.53 -10.23 -20.19
C ALA A 22 -2.57 -10.37 -21.40
N SER A 23 -1.27 -10.19 -21.18
CA SER A 23 -0.27 -10.31 -22.25
C SER A 23 -0.12 -11.74 -22.75
N ARG A 24 -0.13 -12.75 -21.87
CA ARG A 24 -0.16 -14.17 -22.27
C ARG A 24 -1.39 -14.56 -23.08
N ALA A 25 -2.52 -13.87 -22.88
CA ALA A 25 -3.73 -14.06 -23.65
C ALA A 25 -3.72 -13.30 -25.01
N GLY A 26 -2.62 -12.63 -25.35
CA GLY A 26 -2.46 -11.90 -26.62
C GLY A 26 -3.17 -10.55 -26.66
N LEU A 27 -3.42 -9.93 -25.51
CA LEU A 27 -3.91 -8.55 -25.43
C LEU A 27 -2.76 -7.56 -25.43
N SER A 28 -2.86 -6.47 -26.19
CA SER A 28 -1.94 -5.34 -26.02
C SER A 28 -2.17 -4.71 -24.64
N THR A 29 -1.13 -4.76 -23.81
CA THR A 29 -1.23 -4.50 -22.36
C THR A 29 -0.22 -3.45 -21.94
N LEU A 30 -0.70 -2.37 -21.34
CA LEU A 30 0.13 -1.31 -20.77
C LEU A 30 -0.03 -1.26 -19.24
N LEU A 31 1.08 -1.43 -18.53
CA LEU A 31 1.17 -1.32 -17.08
C LEU A 31 1.75 0.05 -16.70
N LEU A 32 0.93 0.88 -16.07
CA LEU A 32 1.29 2.21 -15.58
C LEU A 32 1.65 2.16 -14.09
N GLU A 33 2.76 2.81 -13.72
CA GLU A 33 3.21 2.91 -12.33
C GLU A 33 3.75 4.32 -12.06
N GLU A 34 3.38 4.90 -10.91
CA GLU A 34 3.80 6.26 -10.52
C GLU A 34 5.12 6.29 -9.72
N SER A 35 5.69 5.11 -9.43
CA SER A 35 6.88 4.94 -8.59
C SER A 35 7.73 3.75 -9.05
N ALA A 36 8.34 3.03 -8.11
CA ALA A 36 9.04 1.79 -8.38
C ALA A 36 8.06 0.59 -8.38
N PRO A 37 8.16 -0.34 -9.34
CA PRO A 37 7.29 -1.52 -9.37
C PRO A 37 7.48 -2.43 -8.17
N GLY A 38 6.36 -2.93 -7.64
CA GLY A 38 6.31 -3.74 -6.43
C GLY A 38 5.27 -3.23 -5.43
N GLY A 39 4.98 -1.93 -5.46
CA GLY A 39 4.04 -1.30 -4.53
C GLY A 39 4.47 -1.52 -3.08
N LYS A 40 3.56 -2.01 -2.24
CA LYS A 40 3.84 -2.22 -0.81
C LYS A 40 4.91 -3.28 -0.52
N LEU A 41 5.16 -4.22 -1.44
CA LEU A 41 6.23 -5.22 -1.26
C LEU A 41 7.60 -4.56 -1.03
N LEU A 42 7.87 -3.43 -1.70
CA LEU A 42 9.12 -2.69 -1.55
C LEU A 42 9.32 -2.13 -0.14
N LYS A 43 8.25 -2.07 0.65
CA LYS A 43 8.26 -1.57 2.03
C LYS A 43 8.21 -2.69 3.06
N THR A 44 8.27 -3.95 2.63
CA THR A 44 8.15 -5.12 3.51
C THR A 44 9.48 -5.82 3.65
N SER A 45 9.95 -5.97 4.89
CA SER A 45 11.26 -6.56 5.19
C SER A 45 11.27 -8.08 4.96
N GLU A 46 10.19 -8.75 5.31
CA GLU A 46 10.08 -10.21 5.18
C GLU A 46 8.64 -10.60 4.81
N ILE A 47 8.51 -11.44 3.80
CA ILE A 47 7.28 -12.13 3.42
C ILE A 47 7.40 -13.59 3.87
N SER A 48 6.52 -14.01 4.77
CA SER A 48 6.51 -15.38 5.33
C SER A 48 5.17 -16.11 5.15
N ASN A 49 4.29 -15.55 4.33
CA ASN A 49 2.93 -16.04 4.09
C ASN A 49 2.57 -16.11 2.60
N TRP A 50 3.58 -16.22 1.74
CA TRP A 50 3.44 -16.48 0.31
C TRP A 50 3.69 -17.97 0.03
N PRO A 51 2.65 -18.76 -0.32
CA PRO A 51 2.81 -20.18 -0.59
C PRO A 51 3.83 -20.42 -1.71
N GLY A 52 4.79 -21.31 -1.46
CA GLY A 52 5.93 -21.59 -2.35
C GLY A 52 7.25 -20.99 -1.87
N LEU A 53 7.22 -20.08 -0.89
CA LEU A 53 8.40 -19.55 -0.22
C LEU A 53 8.20 -19.60 1.30
N ILE A 54 9.22 -20.05 2.04
CA ILE A 54 9.17 -20.05 3.51
C ILE A 54 9.36 -18.61 4.02
N LYS A 55 10.37 -17.91 3.48
CA LYS A 55 10.72 -16.51 3.76
C LYS A 55 11.40 -15.90 2.53
N GLU A 56 11.08 -14.66 2.20
CA GLU A 56 11.78 -13.86 1.18
C GLU A 56 11.66 -12.37 1.51
N GLU A 57 12.61 -11.54 1.08
CA GLU A 57 12.47 -10.09 1.18
C GLU A 57 11.39 -9.59 0.20
N GLY A 58 10.59 -8.60 0.61
CA GLY A 58 9.52 -8.08 -0.24
C GLY A 58 10.04 -7.49 -1.55
N ALA A 59 11.21 -6.85 -1.52
CA ALA A 59 11.86 -6.29 -2.71
C ALA A 59 12.26 -7.37 -3.72
N ASP A 60 12.75 -8.52 -3.27
CA ASP A 60 13.12 -9.65 -4.13
C ASP A 60 11.87 -10.24 -4.81
N LEU A 61 10.80 -10.48 -4.04
CA LEU A 61 9.53 -10.94 -4.57
C LEU A 61 8.97 -9.96 -5.63
N ALA A 62 9.03 -8.65 -5.35
CA ALA A 62 8.61 -7.61 -6.30
C ALA A 62 9.44 -7.63 -7.59
N GLY A 63 10.77 -7.77 -7.47
CA GLY A 63 11.67 -7.88 -8.62
C GLY A 63 11.36 -9.10 -9.49
N ASN A 64 11.09 -10.24 -8.87
CA ASN A 64 10.70 -11.47 -9.54
C ASN A 64 9.35 -11.31 -10.28
N MET A 65 8.33 -10.73 -9.62
CA MET A 65 7.03 -10.44 -10.23
C MET A 65 7.15 -9.47 -11.41
N ARG A 66 7.97 -8.41 -11.30
CA ARG A 66 8.19 -7.45 -12.39
C ARG A 66 8.82 -8.12 -13.61
N LYS A 67 9.88 -8.91 -13.41
CA LYS A 67 10.54 -9.66 -14.50
C LYS A 67 9.53 -10.55 -15.24
N HIS A 68 8.66 -11.23 -14.49
CA HIS A 68 7.61 -12.07 -15.07
C HIS A 68 6.56 -11.24 -15.83
N ALA A 69 6.09 -10.14 -15.26
CA ALA A 69 5.08 -9.27 -15.88
C ALA A 69 5.50 -8.76 -17.26
N THR A 70 6.78 -8.43 -17.45
CA THR A 70 7.30 -7.94 -18.73
C THR A 70 7.77 -9.04 -19.68
N ALA A 71 7.84 -10.30 -19.24
CA ALA A 71 8.39 -11.41 -20.05
C ALA A 71 7.50 -11.81 -21.24
N PHE A 72 6.22 -11.46 -21.21
CA PHE A 72 5.23 -11.87 -22.21
C PHE A 72 4.70 -10.70 -23.05
N GLY A 73 5.42 -9.56 -23.07
CA GLY A 73 5.12 -8.43 -23.94
C GLY A 73 4.23 -7.34 -23.35
N ALA A 74 3.91 -7.39 -22.06
CA ALA A 74 3.31 -6.23 -21.40
C ALA A 74 4.31 -5.07 -21.36
N GLU A 75 3.87 -3.90 -21.80
CA GLU A 75 4.67 -2.68 -21.76
C GLU A 75 4.60 -2.06 -20.36
N TYR A 76 5.75 -1.71 -19.82
CA TYR A 76 5.84 -0.92 -18.60
C TYR A 76 6.06 0.55 -18.93
N ARG A 77 5.29 1.44 -18.30
CA ARG A 77 5.50 2.89 -18.44
C ARG A 77 5.35 3.59 -17.10
N TYR A 78 6.27 4.51 -16.82
CA TYR A 78 6.13 5.43 -15.70
C TYR A 78 5.03 6.45 -16.03
N GLY A 79 4.07 6.61 -15.13
CA GLY A 79 2.98 7.55 -15.31
C GLY A 79 1.99 7.53 -14.15
N LYS A 80 1.81 8.69 -13.52
CA LYS A 80 0.78 8.88 -12.50
C LYS A 80 -0.56 9.18 -13.14
N VAL A 81 -1.51 8.29 -12.93
CA VAL A 81 -2.89 8.50 -13.37
C VAL A 81 -3.60 9.44 -12.40
N VAL A 82 -4.17 10.52 -12.94
CA VAL A 82 -4.89 11.54 -12.15
C VAL A 82 -6.39 11.49 -12.36
N GLN A 83 -6.86 10.97 -13.50
CA GLN A 83 -8.28 10.84 -13.81
C GLN A 83 -8.53 9.70 -14.79
N MET A 84 -9.71 9.09 -14.70
CA MET A 84 -10.25 8.18 -15.70
C MET A 84 -11.65 8.64 -16.12
N GLN A 85 -11.95 8.50 -17.40
CA GLN A 85 -13.28 8.75 -17.98
C GLN A 85 -13.77 7.50 -18.72
N ASP A 86 -15.05 7.17 -18.50
CA ASP A 86 -15.75 6.13 -19.24
C ASP A 86 -16.26 6.64 -20.59
N GLY A 87 -16.41 5.75 -21.56
CA GLY A 87 -16.83 6.06 -22.92
C GLY A 87 -16.69 4.83 -23.83
N TYR A 88 -16.87 5.01 -25.15
CA TYR A 88 -16.67 3.93 -26.13
C TYR A 88 -15.28 3.28 -26.01
N PHE A 89 -14.28 4.10 -25.75
CA PHE A 89 -13.02 3.68 -25.13
C PHE A 89 -12.88 4.37 -23.78
N LYS A 90 -12.26 3.68 -22.84
CA LYS A 90 -11.85 4.26 -21.56
C LYS A 90 -10.66 5.16 -21.79
N THR A 91 -10.70 6.37 -21.22
CA THR A 91 -9.60 7.33 -21.32
C THR A 91 -8.97 7.52 -19.95
N VAL A 92 -7.66 7.37 -19.87
CA VAL A 92 -6.85 7.55 -18.67
C VAL A 92 -5.97 8.78 -18.86
N PHE A 93 -6.00 9.71 -17.92
CA PHE A 93 -5.24 10.96 -17.96
C PHE A 93 -4.06 10.88 -17.00
N LEU A 94 -2.89 11.22 -17.50
CA LEU A 94 -1.66 11.26 -16.72
C LEU A 94 -1.39 12.68 -16.20
N GLU A 95 -0.67 12.78 -15.09
CA GLU A 95 -0.30 14.05 -14.47
C GLU A 95 0.51 14.98 -15.40
N ASN A 96 1.24 14.40 -16.35
CA ASN A 96 2.03 15.14 -17.35
C ASN A 96 1.19 15.71 -18.52
N GLY A 97 -0.14 15.55 -18.50
CA GLY A 97 -1.05 16.01 -19.54
C GLY A 97 -1.29 15.02 -20.69
N GLU A 98 -0.61 13.88 -20.72
CA GLU A 98 -0.87 12.82 -21.69
C GLU A 98 -2.23 12.14 -21.42
N SER A 99 -2.90 11.69 -22.47
CA SER A 99 -4.09 10.85 -22.36
C SER A 99 -3.95 9.57 -23.17
N LEU A 100 -4.36 8.46 -22.57
CA LEU A 100 -4.25 7.11 -23.12
C LEU A 100 -5.63 6.48 -23.24
N LYS A 101 -5.87 5.71 -24.31
CA LYS A 101 -7.15 5.06 -24.57
C LYS A 101 -7.02 3.54 -24.55
N SER A 102 -8.01 2.89 -23.97
CA SER A 102 -8.10 1.42 -23.93
C SER A 102 -9.53 0.91 -23.98
N ARG A 103 -9.70 -0.38 -24.30
CA ARG A 103 -11.01 -1.05 -24.19
C ARG A 103 -11.35 -1.32 -22.72
N ALA A 104 -10.39 -1.84 -21.96
CA ALA A 104 -10.53 -2.15 -20.55
C ALA A 104 -9.49 -1.43 -19.68
N VAL A 105 -9.88 -1.12 -18.45
CA VAL A 105 -8.99 -0.57 -17.42
C VAL A 105 -9.05 -1.46 -16.19
N ILE A 106 -7.88 -1.87 -15.67
CA ILE A 106 -7.76 -2.58 -14.39
C ILE A 106 -7.13 -1.63 -13.38
N ALA A 107 -7.93 -1.14 -12.44
CA ALA A 107 -7.46 -0.37 -11.30
C ALA A 107 -6.81 -1.31 -10.28
N ALA A 108 -5.48 -1.27 -10.19
CA ALA A 108 -4.65 -2.06 -9.28
C ALA A 108 -3.74 -1.15 -8.43
N SER A 109 -4.20 0.07 -8.15
CA SER A 109 -3.44 1.15 -7.51
C SER A 109 -3.21 0.95 -6.00
N GLY A 110 -3.79 -0.09 -5.42
CA GLY A 110 -3.62 -0.44 -4.01
C GLY A 110 -4.14 0.63 -3.04
N THR A 111 -3.36 0.88 -1.99
CA THR A 111 -3.70 1.82 -0.90
C THR A 111 -2.46 2.64 -0.53
N ARG A 112 -2.67 3.84 0.00
CA ARG A 112 -1.64 4.71 0.58
C ARG A 112 -1.74 4.74 2.09
N GLU A 113 -0.63 4.98 2.78
CA GLU A 113 -0.66 5.03 4.25
C GLU A 113 -1.49 6.20 4.75
N ARG A 114 -2.26 5.95 5.80
CA ARG A 114 -3.12 6.95 6.42
C ARG A 114 -2.28 7.83 7.32
N LEU A 115 -2.40 9.13 7.11
CA LEU A 115 -1.81 10.16 7.96
C LEU A 115 -2.57 10.26 9.29
N LEU A 116 -1.87 10.59 10.38
CA LEU A 116 -2.43 10.86 11.70
C LEU A 116 -3.30 12.12 11.71
N GLN A 117 -3.03 13.07 10.81
CA GLN A 117 -3.67 14.37 10.71
C GLN A 117 -3.48 15.23 11.97
N ILE A 118 -2.26 15.27 12.48
CA ILE A 118 -1.87 16.08 13.63
C ILE A 118 -0.85 17.17 13.23
N PRO A 119 -0.76 18.28 13.98
CA PRO A 119 0.25 19.31 13.74
C PRO A 119 1.68 18.73 13.71
N GLY A 120 2.50 19.27 12.81
CA GLY A 120 3.89 18.87 12.61
C GLY A 120 4.07 17.59 11.77
N GLU A 121 3.02 16.81 11.50
CA GLU A 121 3.15 15.56 10.77
C GLU A 121 3.63 15.77 9.33
N LYS A 122 2.96 16.65 8.58
CA LYS A 122 3.20 16.81 7.14
C LYS A 122 4.55 17.46 6.87
N GLU A 123 4.90 18.42 7.71
CA GLU A 123 6.15 19.18 7.66
C GLU A 123 7.36 18.28 7.90
N ASN A 124 7.20 17.26 8.75
CA ASN A 124 8.27 16.36 9.15
C ASN A 124 8.34 15.04 8.36
N ILE A 125 7.55 14.86 7.30
CA ILE A 125 7.67 13.68 6.41
C ILE A 125 9.05 13.69 5.76
N GLY A 126 9.83 12.63 5.99
CA GLY A 126 11.22 12.52 5.53
C GLY A 126 12.25 13.25 6.41
N GLN A 127 11.81 13.97 7.44
CA GLN A 127 12.67 14.66 8.41
C GLN A 127 12.58 14.05 9.83
N GLY A 128 11.99 12.86 9.94
CA GLY A 128 11.72 12.22 11.23
C GLY A 128 10.43 11.41 11.24
N VAL A 129 9.47 11.76 10.38
CA VAL A 129 8.25 10.97 10.16
C VAL A 129 8.43 10.10 8.93
N SER A 130 8.26 8.79 9.10
CA SER A 130 8.38 7.80 8.02
C SER A 130 7.22 6.81 8.02
N TYR A 131 6.84 6.37 6.83
CA TYR A 131 5.82 5.35 6.60
C TYR A 131 6.41 4.06 6.02
N CYS A 132 7.73 3.89 6.13
CA CYS A 132 8.46 2.73 5.65
C CYS A 132 9.68 2.48 6.55
N ALA A 133 9.51 1.65 7.58
CA ALA A 133 10.62 1.29 8.46
C ALA A 133 11.74 0.55 7.71
N VAL A 134 11.41 -0.23 6.67
CA VAL A 134 12.40 -0.88 5.81
C VAL A 134 13.29 0.13 5.07
N CYS A 135 12.69 1.20 4.58
CA CYS A 135 13.37 2.24 3.80
C CYS A 135 14.27 3.10 4.71
N ASP A 136 13.71 3.55 5.85
CA ASP A 136 14.32 4.63 6.63
C ASP A 136 14.90 4.16 7.97
N GLY A 137 14.57 2.95 8.42
CA GLY A 137 14.95 2.44 9.75
C GLY A 137 16.45 2.43 10.01
N ALA A 138 17.26 2.21 8.97
CA ALA A 138 18.72 2.22 9.07
C ALA A 138 19.31 3.59 9.46
N PHE A 139 18.61 4.70 9.16
CA PHE A 139 19.03 6.05 9.56
C PHE A 139 18.86 6.31 11.06
N TYR A 140 18.08 5.48 11.76
CA TYR A 140 17.81 5.61 13.19
C TYR A 140 18.67 4.68 14.06
N ARG A 141 19.90 4.41 13.61
CA ARG A 141 20.86 3.62 14.38
C ARG A 141 21.13 4.28 15.73
N ASP A 142 21.02 3.49 16.80
CA ASP A 142 21.21 3.93 18.19
C ASP A 142 20.26 5.06 18.67
N ALA A 143 19.23 5.39 17.89
CA ALA A 143 18.21 6.37 18.22
C ALA A 143 17.03 5.75 18.99
N GLU A 144 16.16 6.60 19.55
CA GLU A 144 14.86 6.20 20.08
C GLU A 144 13.76 6.57 19.08
N VAL A 145 12.90 5.61 18.76
CA VAL A 145 11.83 5.80 17.77
C VAL A 145 10.47 5.44 18.35
N ALA A 146 9.42 6.06 17.83
CA ALA A 146 8.03 5.73 18.14
C ALA A 146 7.36 5.02 16.97
N VAL A 147 6.58 3.99 17.25
CA VAL A 147 5.71 3.33 16.28
C VAL A 147 4.27 3.52 16.70
N ILE A 148 3.40 3.99 15.80
CA ILE A 148 2.00 4.30 16.14
C ILE A 148 1.08 3.26 15.52
N GLY A 149 0.43 2.46 16.35
CA GLY A 149 -0.47 1.40 15.89
C GLY A 149 -0.41 0.15 16.74
N GLY A 150 -1.36 -0.75 16.52
CA GLY A 150 -1.46 -2.02 17.27
C GLY A 150 -2.01 -3.18 16.45
N GLY A 151 -1.89 -3.11 15.12
CA GLY A 151 -2.14 -4.22 14.20
C GLY A 151 -0.83 -4.88 13.75
N ASN A 152 -0.91 -5.90 12.90
CA ASN A 152 0.26 -6.66 12.41
C ASN A 152 1.40 -5.74 11.97
N SER A 153 1.15 -4.83 11.01
CA SER A 153 2.18 -3.94 10.47
C SER A 153 2.89 -3.12 11.53
N ALA A 154 2.16 -2.57 12.51
CA ALA A 154 2.79 -1.78 13.57
C ALA A 154 3.74 -2.63 14.41
N LEU A 155 3.38 -3.87 14.74
CA LEU A 155 4.18 -4.72 15.59
C LEU A 155 5.36 -5.37 14.85
N GLU A 156 5.15 -5.83 13.62
CA GLU A 156 6.21 -6.39 12.76
C GLU A 156 7.29 -5.35 12.49
N GLU A 157 6.89 -4.13 12.13
CA GLU A 157 7.81 -3.04 11.82
C GLU A 157 8.50 -2.51 13.10
N ALA A 158 7.82 -2.52 14.25
CA ALA A 158 8.46 -2.22 15.53
C ALA A 158 9.57 -3.21 15.85
N VAL A 159 9.34 -4.52 15.65
CA VAL A 159 10.37 -5.55 15.83
C VAL A 159 11.52 -5.35 14.84
N TYR A 160 11.22 -5.07 13.57
CA TYR A 160 12.24 -4.78 12.56
C TYR A 160 13.13 -3.58 12.95
N LEU A 161 12.53 -2.48 13.41
CA LEU A 161 13.25 -1.28 13.84
C LEU A 161 14.23 -1.53 14.99
N THR A 162 13.99 -2.53 15.84
CA THR A 162 14.93 -2.88 16.94
C THR A 162 16.29 -3.39 16.45
N ARG A 163 16.42 -3.74 15.17
CA ARG A 163 17.72 -4.07 14.54
C ARG A 163 18.65 -2.86 14.47
N PHE A 164 18.10 -1.65 14.47
CA PHE A 164 18.85 -0.40 14.32
C PHE A 164 18.68 0.51 15.55
N ALA A 165 17.43 0.75 15.97
CA ALA A 165 17.11 1.66 17.05
C ALA A 165 17.52 1.07 18.42
N ARG A 166 18.01 1.94 19.30
CA ARG A 166 18.31 1.60 20.70
C ARG A 166 17.04 1.26 21.47
N LYS A 167 15.94 1.96 21.19
CA LYS A 167 14.63 1.76 21.82
C LYS A 167 13.50 2.06 20.84
N VAL A 168 12.47 1.24 20.85
CA VAL A 168 11.24 1.43 20.07
C VAL A 168 10.06 1.54 21.05
N THR A 169 9.31 2.63 20.99
CA THR A 169 8.11 2.84 21.81
C THR A 169 6.86 2.71 20.94
N ILE A 170 6.04 1.69 21.20
CA ILE A 170 4.77 1.48 20.50
C ILE A 170 3.68 2.28 21.21
N LEU A 171 3.02 3.17 20.48
CA LEU A 171 1.90 3.99 20.95
C LEU A 171 0.58 3.42 20.43
N MET A 172 -0.30 3.06 21.36
CA MET A 172 -1.61 2.47 21.06
C MET A 172 -2.74 3.22 21.76
N ARG A 173 -3.79 3.57 21.01
CA ARG A 173 -5.00 4.22 21.54
C ARG A 173 -5.91 3.31 22.38
N ARG A 174 -5.67 2.00 22.42
CA ARG A 174 -6.47 0.98 23.13
C ARG A 174 -5.53 0.00 23.83
N GLU A 175 -6.05 -0.79 24.76
CA GLU A 175 -5.27 -1.86 25.42
C GLU A 175 -5.11 -3.10 24.54
N GLY A 176 -6.14 -3.47 23.78
CA GLY A 176 -6.11 -4.67 22.95
C GLY A 176 -5.36 -4.50 21.63
N PHE A 177 -4.62 -5.54 21.22
CA PHE A 177 -4.02 -5.65 19.90
C PHE A 177 -5.04 -6.14 18.86
N ARG A 178 -4.81 -5.78 17.60
CA ARG A 178 -5.52 -6.31 16.41
C ARG A 178 -4.59 -7.19 15.56
N ALA A 179 -3.51 -7.67 16.15
CA ALA A 179 -2.47 -8.44 15.49
C ALA A 179 -2.59 -9.93 15.79
N GLN A 180 -1.92 -10.77 14.98
CA GLN A 180 -1.82 -12.21 15.26
C GLN A 180 -0.98 -12.47 16.51
N GLN A 181 -1.30 -13.53 17.25
CA GLN A 181 -0.68 -13.83 18.54
C GLN A 181 0.85 -13.98 18.45
N THR A 182 1.35 -14.65 17.42
CA THR A 182 2.79 -14.84 17.18
C THR A 182 3.55 -13.52 17.05
N ILE A 183 2.94 -12.52 16.40
CA ILE A 183 3.50 -11.18 16.21
C ILE A 183 3.47 -10.41 17.55
N ILE A 184 2.37 -10.50 18.29
CA ILE A 184 2.24 -9.90 19.63
C ILE A 184 3.34 -10.44 20.56
N ASP A 185 3.53 -11.76 20.57
CA ASP A 185 4.52 -12.43 21.42
C ASP A 185 5.95 -12.05 21.02
N ALA A 186 6.23 -11.88 19.72
CA ALA A 186 7.53 -11.38 19.25
C ALA A 186 7.79 -9.95 19.74
N ALA A 187 6.81 -9.05 19.62
CA ALA A 187 6.95 -7.68 20.09
C ALA A 187 7.12 -7.58 21.62
N LYS A 188 6.35 -8.34 22.39
CA LYS A 188 6.43 -8.35 23.87
C LYS A 188 7.71 -8.96 24.41
N ARG A 189 8.30 -9.94 23.73
CA ARG A 189 9.56 -10.57 24.15
C ARG A 189 10.80 -9.72 23.87
N ASN A 190 10.69 -8.69 23.02
CA ASN A 190 11.83 -7.88 22.64
C ASN A 190 12.13 -6.81 23.72
N PRO A 191 13.29 -6.85 24.40
CA PRO A 191 13.59 -5.92 25.50
C PRO A 191 13.82 -4.47 25.05
N ARG A 192 14.01 -4.23 23.74
CA ARG A 192 14.12 -2.87 23.18
C ARG A 192 12.76 -2.24 22.89
N ILE A 193 11.66 -2.98 23.05
CA ILE A 193 10.31 -2.50 22.79
C ILE A 193 9.62 -2.13 24.10
N GLN A 194 9.14 -0.89 24.18
CA GLN A 194 8.20 -0.44 25.21
C GLN A 194 6.83 -0.25 24.59
N ILE A 195 5.78 -0.79 25.22
CA ILE A 195 4.39 -0.63 24.74
C ILE A 195 3.65 0.32 25.67
N LEU A 196 3.13 1.42 25.11
CA LEU A 196 2.26 2.37 25.80
C LEU A 196 0.86 2.26 25.19
N THR A 197 -0.10 1.86 26.01
CA THR A 197 -1.52 1.73 25.63
C THR A 197 -2.35 2.90 26.17
N LYS A 198 -3.57 3.07 25.66
CA LYS A 198 -4.49 4.18 26.02
C LYS A 198 -3.82 5.56 25.87
N VAL A 199 -3.05 5.71 24.80
CA VAL A 199 -2.34 6.95 24.46
C VAL A 199 -2.61 7.36 23.02
N ILE A 200 -2.75 8.66 22.80
CA ILE A 200 -3.09 9.26 21.50
C ILE A 200 -2.04 10.33 21.20
N PRO A 201 -1.30 10.22 20.08
CA PRO A 201 -0.46 11.30 19.59
C PRO A 201 -1.27 12.57 19.29
N THR A 202 -0.77 13.74 19.69
CA THR A 202 -1.46 15.02 19.49
C THR A 202 -0.67 16.04 18.68
N GLU A 203 0.66 15.98 18.68
CA GLU A 203 1.53 16.89 17.92
C GLU A 203 2.91 16.25 17.72
N ILE A 204 3.52 16.49 16.57
CA ILE A 204 4.92 16.15 16.30
C ILE A 204 5.77 17.40 16.51
N LEU A 205 6.88 17.23 17.22
CA LEU A 205 7.78 18.31 17.58
C LEU A 205 9.12 18.14 16.87
N ASP A 206 9.68 19.25 16.41
CA ASP A 206 10.95 19.32 15.69
C ASP A 206 11.78 20.51 16.15
N ASN A 207 13.00 20.62 15.64
CA ASN A 207 13.91 21.75 15.86
C ASN A 207 14.11 22.61 14.60
N GLY A 208 13.21 22.51 13.61
CA GLY A 208 13.32 23.14 12.29
C GLY A 208 14.05 22.31 11.22
N GLU A 209 14.76 21.24 11.61
CA GLU A 209 15.45 20.34 10.68
C GLU A 209 15.03 18.87 10.87
N HIS A 210 14.84 18.45 12.12
CA HIS A 210 14.58 17.07 12.49
C HIS A 210 13.59 16.95 13.65
N VAL A 211 12.82 15.86 13.64
CA VAL A 211 11.95 15.49 14.76
C VAL A 211 12.74 15.32 16.05
N THR A 212 12.22 15.90 17.13
CA THR A 212 12.77 15.81 18.48
C THR A 212 11.85 15.08 19.46
N GLY A 213 10.58 14.90 19.09
CA GLY A 213 9.65 14.10 19.86
C GLY A 213 8.21 14.17 19.37
N ILE A 214 7.34 13.57 20.17
CA ILE A 214 5.90 13.53 19.93
C ILE A 214 5.16 13.84 21.23
N ARG A 215 4.20 14.75 21.19
CA ARG A 215 3.28 14.99 22.31
C ARG A 215 2.20 13.93 22.29
N VAL A 216 1.93 13.38 23.47
CA VAL A 216 1.04 12.24 23.64
C VAL A 216 0.07 12.52 24.78
N LYS A 217 -1.21 12.24 24.55
CA LYS A 217 -2.30 12.38 25.52
C LYS A 217 -2.77 11.03 26.01
N LYS A 218 -2.86 10.84 27.33
CA LYS A 218 -3.52 9.67 27.93
C LYS A 218 -5.03 9.76 27.69
N SER A 219 -5.63 8.70 27.15
CA SER A 219 -7.05 8.67 26.77
C SER A 219 -7.99 8.77 27.97
N GLU A 220 -7.60 8.23 29.13
CA GLU A 220 -8.47 8.20 30.32
C GLU A 220 -8.42 9.48 31.14
N THR A 221 -7.22 10.05 31.33
CA THR A 221 -7.02 11.21 32.21
C THR A 221 -6.93 12.53 31.46
N GLY A 222 -6.72 12.49 30.14
CA GLY A 222 -6.43 13.65 29.34
C GLY A 222 -5.05 14.28 29.59
N GLN A 223 -4.25 13.71 30.49
CA GLN A 223 -2.90 14.18 30.79
C GLN A 223 -2.00 14.05 29.56
N GLU A 224 -1.31 15.14 29.22
CA GLU A 224 -0.33 15.15 28.14
C GLU A 224 1.10 14.99 28.68
N PHE A 225 1.96 14.35 27.89
CA PHE A 225 3.38 14.24 28.15
C PHE A 225 4.16 14.22 26.84
N LEU A 226 5.45 14.57 26.93
CA LEU A 226 6.38 14.52 25.82
C LEU A 226 7.09 13.17 25.79
N LEU A 227 7.04 12.48 24.66
CA LEU A 227 7.92 11.36 24.35
C LEU A 227 9.03 11.87 23.42
N LYS A 228 10.27 11.93 23.93
CA LYS A 228 11.45 12.31 23.14
C LYS A 228 11.86 11.13 22.24
N VAL A 229 11.82 11.35 20.94
CA VAL A 229 12.18 10.36 19.90
C VAL A 229 12.71 11.11 18.68
N GLN A 230 13.61 10.49 17.95
CA GLN A 230 14.16 11.04 16.71
C GLN A 230 13.38 10.58 15.46
N GLY A 231 12.67 9.44 15.56
CA GLY A 231 11.89 8.87 14.47
C GLY A 231 10.47 8.49 14.89
N ILE A 232 9.50 8.71 14.00
CA ILE A 232 8.09 8.41 14.22
C ILE A 232 7.57 7.64 13.01
N PHE A 233 7.01 6.45 13.26
CA PHE A 233 6.57 5.52 12.24
C PHE A 233 5.08 5.17 12.39
N PRO A 234 4.17 5.87 11.68
CA PRO A 234 2.74 5.60 11.77
C PRO A 234 2.31 4.38 10.95
N TYR A 235 1.64 3.43 11.61
CA TYR A 235 1.02 2.24 11.01
C TYR A 235 -0.44 2.12 11.47
N ILE A 236 -1.24 3.14 11.12
CA ILE A 236 -2.65 3.28 11.53
C ILE A 236 -3.65 2.81 10.45
N GLY A 237 -3.14 2.04 9.49
CA GLY A 237 -3.88 1.54 8.32
C GLY A 237 -3.70 2.44 7.10
N SER A 238 -4.46 2.13 6.06
CA SER A 238 -4.25 2.73 4.73
C SER A 238 -5.57 3.10 4.08
N ASP A 239 -5.54 4.05 3.16
CA ASP A 239 -6.67 4.53 2.37
C ASP A 239 -6.52 4.11 0.90
N PRO A 240 -7.59 3.69 0.22
CA PRO A 240 -7.51 3.23 -1.17
C PRO A 240 -7.07 4.33 -2.13
N ALA A 241 -6.18 4.01 -3.06
CA ALA A 241 -5.63 4.95 -4.02
C ALA A 241 -6.58 5.13 -5.22
N THR A 242 -7.81 5.61 -4.98
CA THR A 242 -8.92 5.67 -5.95
C THR A 242 -9.23 7.09 -6.42
N GLY A 243 -8.34 8.06 -6.15
CA GLY A 243 -8.56 9.47 -6.49
C GLY A 243 -8.92 9.72 -7.96
N PHE A 244 -8.34 8.94 -8.88
CA PHE A 244 -8.60 9.02 -10.32
C PHE A 244 -9.96 8.46 -10.76
N LEU A 245 -10.67 7.76 -9.87
CA LEU A 245 -12.01 7.19 -10.12
C LEU A 245 -13.15 8.07 -9.56
N LYS A 246 -12.82 9.23 -8.98
CA LYS A 246 -13.83 10.16 -8.44
C LYS A 246 -14.84 10.54 -9.53
N GLY A 247 -16.12 10.49 -9.19
CA GLY A 247 -17.23 10.81 -10.09
C GLY A 247 -17.78 9.63 -10.90
N LEU A 248 -17.13 8.45 -10.88
CA LEU A 248 -17.61 7.26 -11.60
C LEU A 248 -18.61 6.40 -10.80
N ASP A 249 -18.89 6.78 -9.55
CA ASP A 249 -19.85 6.09 -8.66
C ASP A 249 -19.57 4.57 -8.51
N VAL A 250 -18.29 4.19 -8.52
CA VAL A 250 -17.81 2.80 -8.35
C VAL A 250 -17.21 2.53 -6.97
N LEU A 251 -17.24 3.52 -6.08
CA LEU A 251 -16.57 3.47 -4.77
C LEU A 251 -17.60 3.34 -3.64
N ASP A 252 -17.22 2.68 -2.55
CA ASP A 252 -17.99 2.73 -1.31
C ASP A 252 -17.74 4.03 -0.53
N GLU A 253 -18.45 4.21 0.58
CA GLU A 253 -18.34 5.37 1.47
C GLU A 253 -16.92 5.60 2.04
N LYS A 254 -16.06 4.58 2.03
CA LYS A 254 -14.66 4.63 2.49
C LYS A 254 -13.68 4.78 1.33
N GLY A 255 -14.19 4.95 0.10
CA GLY A 255 -13.42 5.13 -1.12
C GLY A 255 -12.89 3.83 -1.73
N TYR A 256 -13.26 2.66 -1.23
CA TYR A 256 -12.82 1.38 -1.79
C TYR A 256 -13.62 1.02 -3.04
N LEU A 257 -12.96 0.46 -4.03
CA LEU A 257 -13.57 0.06 -5.29
C LEU A 257 -14.51 -1.14 -5.09
N ILE A 258 -15.77 -1.01 -5.52
CA ILE A 258 -16.79 -2.06 -5.47
C ILE A 258 -16.72 -2.87 -6.75
N THR A 259 -16.58 -4.20 -6.62
CA THR A 259 -16.54 -5.11 -7.76
C THR A 259 -17.32 -6.39 -7.47
N GLY A 260 -17.69 -7.12 -8.52
CA GLY A 260 -18.16 -8.50 -8.43
C GLY A 260 -17.02 -9.52 -8.25
N GLU A 261 -17.37 -10.81 -8.30
CA GLU A 261 -16.42 -11.93 -8.23
C GLU A 261 -15.49 -12.01 -9.45
N ASN A 262 -15.94 -11.50 -10.60
CA ASN A 262 -15.12 -11.37 -11.81
C ASN A 262 -14.24 -10.11 -11.81
N MET A 263 -14.14 -9.41 -10.68
CA MET A 263 -13.37 -8.17 -10.48
C MET A 263 -13.91 -6.95 -11.24
N GLU A 264 -14.99 -7.08 -12.00
CA GLU A 264 -15.58 -5.97 -12.74
C GLU A 264 -16.42 -5.09 -11.81
N THR A 265 -16.37 -3.78 -12.06
CA THR A 265 -17.25 -2.80 -11.42
C THR A 265 -18.61 -2.77 -12.14
N LYS A 266 -19.53 -1.91 -11.70
CA LYS A 266 -20.79 -1.67 -12.45
C LYS A 266 -20.56 -1.03 -13.82
N ILE A 267 -19.39 -0.41 -14.04
CA ILE A 267 -18.97 0.10 -15.35
C ILE A 267 -18.29 -1.05 -16.09
N LYS A 268 -18.87 -1.45 -17.22
CA LYS A 268 -18.36 -2.55 -18.05
C LYS A 268 -16.90 -2.33 -18.42
N LEU A 269 -16.09 -3.39 -18.38
CA LEU A 269 -14.66 -3.38 -18.68
C LEU A 269 -13.80 -2.48 -17.76
N LEU A 270 -14.35 -1.95 -16.66
CA LEU A 270 -13.58 -1.32 -15.60
C LEU A 270 -13.51 -2.28 -14.43
N TYR A 271 -12.30 -2.68 -14.08
CA TYR A 271 -12.02 -3.68 -13.05
C TYR A 271 -11.28 -3.07 -11.87
N GLY A 272 -11.43 -3.69 -10.71
CA GLY A 272 -10.58 -3.46 -9.55
C GLY A 272 -9.83 -4.71 -9.17
N ALA A 273 -8.56 -4.61 -8.77
CA ALA A 273 -7.78 -5.75 -8.32
C ALA A 273 -6.86 -5.40 -7.14
N GLY A 274 -6.77 -6.31 -6.15
CA GLY A 274 -5.95 -6.13 -4.97
C GLY A 274 -6.56 -5.18 -3.94
N ASP A 275 -5.70 -4.51 -3.17
CA ASP A 275 -6.09 -3.82 -1.94
C ASP A 275 -6.95 -2.55 -2.16
N VAL A 276 -7.01 -2.06 -3.40
CA VAL A 276 -7.88 -0.95 -3.81
C VAL A 276 -9.37 -1.31 -3.68
N ARG A 277 -9.70 -2.61 -3.67
CA ARG A 277 -11.07 -3.12 -3.58
C ARG A 277 -11.61 -3.15 -2.16
N LYS A 278 -12.94 -3.14 -2.06
CA LYS A 278 -13.65 -3.50 -0.83
C LYS A 278 -13.52 -5.01 -0.63
N LYS A 279 -12.58 -5.42 0.22
CA LYS A 279 -12.35 -6.83 0.58
C LYS A 279 -11.98 -7.03 2.04
N LEU A 280 -12.17 -8.26 2.50
CA LEU A 280 -11.84 -8.69 3.85
C LEU A 280 -10.32 -8.82 4.05
N LEU A 281 -9.68 -9.66 3.23
CA LEU A 281 -8.26 -10.01 3.39
C LEU A 281 -7.39 -9.31 2.33
N ARG A 282 -6.49 -8.45 2.79
CA ARG A 282 -5.51 -7.72 1.98
C ARG A 282 -4.14 -8.37 2.16
N GLN A 283 -3.73 -9.15 1.18
CA GLN A 283 -2.50 -9.94 1.18
C GLN A 283 -1.98 -10.10 -0.25
N VAL A 284 -0.70 -10.40 -0.41
CA VAL A 284 -0.10 -10.69 -1.72
C VAL A 284 -0.87 -11.81 -2.44
N VAL A 285 -1.18 -12.90 -1.74
CA VAL A 285 -1.94 -14.04 -2.30
C VAL A 285 -3.33 -13.67 -2.81
N THR A 286 -4.03 -12.75 -2.12
CA THR A 286 -5.37 -12.33 -2.58
C THR A 286 -5.28 -11.27 -3.68
N ALA A 287 -4.19 -10.49 -3.72
CA ALA A 287 -3.95 -9.51 -4.77
C ALA A 287 -3.62 -10.17 -6.11
N VAL A 288 -2.78 -11.22 -6.11
CA VAL A 288 -2.46 -11.97 -7.34
C VAL A 288 -3.70 -12.67 -7.89
N SER A 289 -4.53 -13.25 -7.03
CA SER A 289 -5.80 -13.89 -7.44
C SER A 289 -6.72 -12.88 -8.12
N ASP A 290 -6.93 -11.71 -7.51
CA ASP A 290 -7.75 -10.66 -8.10
C ASP A 290 -7.20 -10.20 -9.46
N GLY A 291 -5.87 -10.02 -9.58
CA GLY A 291 -5.23 -9.61 -10.82
C GLY A 291 -5.46 -10.60 -11.97
N ALA A 292 -5.28 -11.89 -11.68
CA ALA A 292 -5.52 -12.96 -12.65
C ALA A 292 -6.97 -13.02 -13.13
N VAL A 293 -7.94 -12.95 -12.19
CA VAL A 293 -9.37 -12.98 -12.52
C VAL A 293 -9.77 -11.76 -13.37
N ALA A 294 -9.31 -10.56 -13.00
CA ALA A 294 -9.62 -9.34 -13.75
C ALA A 294 -9.12 -9.39 -15.19
N ALA A 295 -7.87 -9.83 -15.40
CA ALA A 295 -7.30 -9.96 -16.73
C ALA A 295 -8.01 -11.04 -17.58
N GLN A 296 -8.37 -12.17 -16.98
CA GLN A 296 -9.05 -13.25 -17.70
C GLN A 296 -10.47 -12.85 -18.14
N ASP A 297 -11.24 -12.19 -17.28
CA ASP A 297 -12.58 -11.69 -17.64
C ASP A 297 -12.50 -10.61 -18.73
N ALA A 298 -11.53 -9.69 -18.63
CA ALA A 298 -11.27 -8.69 -19.66
C ALA A 298 -10.95 -9.33 -21.02
N PHE A 299 -10.12 -10.37 -21.05
CA PHE A 299 -9.83 -11.14 -22.26
C PHE A 299 -11.09 -11.74 -22.89
N HIS A 300 -11.90 -12.48 -22.11
CA HIS A 300 -13.11 -13.11 -22.64
C HIS A 300 -14.08 -12.09 -23.24
N LYS A 301 -14.26 -10.93 -22.59
CA LYS A 301 -15.16 -9.88 -23.09
C LYS A 301 -14.60 -9.13 -24.30
N ILE A 302 -13.30 -8.87 -24.35
CA ILE A 302 -12.67 -8.17 -25.48
C ILE A 302 -12.65 -9.05 -26.73
N LYS A 303 -12.42 -10.36 -26.59
CA LYS A 303 -12.33 -11.30 -27.71
C LYS A 303 -13.65 -12.02 -28.04
N GLY A 304 -14.66 -11.90 -27.18
CA GLY A 304 -15.96 -12.57 -27.36
C GLY A 304 -15.90 -14.09 -27.14
N ALA A 305 -15.10 -14.55 -26.19
CA ALA A 305 -14.77 -15.96 -25.97
C ALA A 305 -15.57 -16.62 -24.82
N TYR A 306 -16.89 -16.36 -24.74
CA TYR A 306 -17.80 -17.05 -23.82
C TYR A 306 -18.59 -18.14 -24.52
#